data_AF-M7BWY9-F1
#
_entry.id   AF-M7BWY9-F1
#
_cell.length_a   1.000
_cell.length_b   1.000
_cell.length_c   1.000
_cell.angle_alpha   90.00
_cell.angle_beta   90.00
_cell.angle_gamma   90.00
#
_symmetry.space_group_name_H-M   'P 1'
#
loop_
_entity.id
_entity.type
_entity.pdbx_description
1 polymer ?
#
loop_
_entity_poly.entity_id
_entity_poly.type
_entity_poly.pdbx_seq_one_letter_code
_entity_poly.pdbx_strand_id
1 'polypeptide(L)'
;MINKVNLLTGEELIRVPSSIPQLSLSTLFLLKVPGYISRSVAGSFDNEGIAIFALQFTYYLWVKSVKTGSVFWTICCCLSYFYMVSAWGGYVFIINLIPLHVFVLLLMQRYSRRVYIAYSTFYIVGLILSMQIPFVGFQPIRTSEHMAAAGVFALLQAYAFLQYLRDRLTKQEFQTLFFLGVSLAAGVVFLSVIYLTYTVALYAISAVYFAGVMVRLMLTLTPVVCMLSAIAFSNVFEHYLGDDMKRENPPIEDSSDEDDKRNPGNLYDKAGKVRKHVSEQEKTEEGLGPNIKSIVTMLMLMLLMMFAVHCTWVTSNAYSSPSVVLASYNHDGTRNILDDFREAYYWLRQNTDEHARVMSWWDYGYQIAGIR
;
A
#
# COMPACT_ATOMS: atom_id res chain seq x y z
N MET A 1 -9.44 -2.32 -30.42
CA MET A 1 -9.37 -3.41 -29.42
C MET A 1 -8.08 -3.44 -28.59
N ILE A 2 -6.97 -2.89 -29.07
CA ILE A 2 -5.65 -2.97 -28.39
C ILE A 2 -5.47 -1.91 -27.27
N ASN A 3 -6.29 -0.84 -27.25
CA ASN A 3 -6.16 0.25 -26.25
C ASN A 3 -6.90 0.01 -24.91
N LYS A 4 -7.77 -1.00 -24.78
CA LYS A 4 -8.46 -1.30 -23.51
C LYS A 4 -7.77 -2.37 -22.67
N VAL A 5 -6.91 -3.20 -23.27
CA VAL A 5 -6.23 -4.32 -22.58
C VAL A 5 -4.96 -3.87 -21.84
N ASN A 6 -4.27 -2.83 -22.32
CA ASN A 6 -3.05 -2.31 -21.69
C ASN A 6 -3.30 -1.37 -20.48
N LEU A 7 -4.55 -1.02 -20.17
CA LEU A 7 -4.89 -0.19 -19.01
C LEU A 7 -5.00 -1.00 -17.71
N LEU A 8 -5.09 -2.32 -17.79
CA LEU A 8 -5.48 -3.19 -16.67
C LEU A 8 -4.31 -3.60 -15.76
N THR A 9 -3.06 -3.63 -16.22
CA THR A 9 -1.99 -4.29 -15.45
C THR A 9 -1.19 -3.39 -14.50
N GLY A 10 -1.34 -2.06 -14.57
CA GLY A 10 -0.59 -1.12 -13.72
C GLY A 10 -1.44 -0.22 -12.83
N GLU A 11 -2.65 0.16 -13.26
CA GLU A 11 -3.56 1.01 -12.45
C GLU A 11 -4.38 0.21 -11.43
N GLU A 12 -4.53 -1.11 -11.60
CA GLU A 12 -5.30 -1.96 -10.69
C GLU A 12 -4.57 -2.30 -9.39
N LEU A 13 -3.24 -2.43 -9.42
CA LEU A 13 -2.45 -2.81 -8.23
C LEU A 13 -2.48 -1.73 -7.12
N ILE A 14 -2.86 -0.50 -7.48
CA ILE A 14 -2.92 0.68 -6.60
C ILE A 14 -4.21 1.48 -6.88
N ARG A 15 -5.32 0.80 -7.20
CA ARG A 15 -6.61 1.46 -7.17
C ARG A 15 -6.97 1.65 -5.69
N VAL A 16 -6.89 2.89 -5.19
CA VAL A 16 -7.67 3.30 -4.01
C VAL A 16 -9.05 2.69 -4.19
N PRO A 17 -9.56 1.88 -3.24
CA PRO A 17 -10.82 1.17 -3.38
C PRO A 17 -11.88 2.14 -3.90
N SER A 18 -12.32 1.95 -5.14
CA SER A 18 -13.20 2.90 -5.80
C SER A 18 -14.66 2.63 -5.48
N SER A 19 -14.98 1.41 -5.04
CA SER A 19 -16.29 1.00 -4.59
C SER A 19 -16.31 0.81 -3.06
N ILE A 20 -17.37 1.30 -2.43
CA ILE A 20 -17.66 1.13 -0.99
C ILE A 20 -17.49 -0.33 -0.51
N PRO A 21 -17.93 -1.38 -1.24
CA PRO A 21 -17.73 -2.77 -0.81
C PRO A 21 -16.27 -3.21 -0.72
N GLN A 22 -15.39 -2.78 -1.63
CA GLN A 22 -13.96 -3.09 -1.58
C GLN A 22 -13.30 -2.52 -0.32
N LEU A 23 -13.69 -1.29 0.05
CA LEU A 23 -13.17 -0.62 1.24
C LEU A 23 -13.61 -1.33 2.53
N SER A 24 -14.89 -1.72 2.61
CA SER A 24 -15.44 -2.43 3.77
C SER A 24 -14.77 -3.79 4.00
N LEU A 25 -14.58 -4.59 2.93
CA LEU A 25 -13.88 -5.88 3.02
C LEU A 25 -12.41 -5.73 3.41
N SER A 26 -11.71 -4.75 2.82
CA SER A 26 -10.30 -4.46 3.16
C SER A 26 -10.15 -4.10 4.64
N THR A 27 -11.07 -3.29 5.15
CA THR A 27 -11.10 -2.85 6.55
C THR A 27 -11.35 -4.04 7.49
N LEU A 28 -12.29 -4.93 7.13
CA LEU A 28 -12.61 -6.11 7.92
C LEU A 28 -11.43 -7.09 8.02
N PHE A 29 -10.70 -7.29 6.91
CA PHE A 29 -9.51 -8.14 6.91
C PHE A 29 -8.37 -7.55 7.72
N LEU A 30 -8.09 -6.26 7.56
CA LEU A 30 -7.07 -5.57 8.35
C LEU A 30 -7.36 -5.60 9.86
N LEU A 31 -8.62 -5.50 10.24
CA LEU A 31 -9.01 -5.48 11.66
C LEU A 31 -8.79 -6.84 12.35
N LYS A 32 -8.95 -7.96 11.63
CA LYS A 32 -8.86 -9.32 12.22
C LYS A 32 -7.55 -10.05 11.96
N VAL A 33 -6.68 -9.55 11.08
CA VAL A 33 -5.49 -10.31 10.67
C VAL A 33 -4.52 -10.55 11.84
N PRO A 34 -4.18 -11.81 12.16
CA PRO A 34 -3.37 -12.13 13.35
C PRO A 34 -1.96 -11.55 13.29
N GLY A 35 -1.39 -11.39 12.08
CA GLY A 35 -0.08 -10.78 11.90
C GLY A 35 -0.01 -9.35 12.45
N TYR A 36 -1.05 -8.54 12.21
CA TYR A 36 -1.15 -7.19 12.77
C TYR A 36 -1.45 -7.22 14.28
N ILE A 37 -2.38 -8.09 14.71
CA ILE A 37 -2.78 -8.21 16.11
C ILE A 37 -1.59 -8.59 16.99
N SER A 38 -0.70 -9.48 16.53
CA SER A 38 0.46 -9.95 17.29
C SER A 38 1.38 -8.84 17.85
N ARG A 39 1.35 -7.65 17.24
CA ARG A 39 2.17 -6.48 17.61
C ARG A 39 1.33 -5.27 18.03
N SER A 40 0.01 -5.41 18.08
CA SER A 40 -0.94 -4.35 18.46
C SER A 40 -1.95 -4.80 19.53
N VAL A 41 -1.62 -5.88 20.27
CA VAL A 41 -2.44 -6.35 21.40
C VAL A 41 -2.54 -5.28 22.48
N ALA A 42 -3.71 -5.13 23.08
CA ALA A 42 -3.92 -4.26 24.23
C ALA A 42 -2.90 -4.59 25.35
N GLY A 43 -2.15 -3.58 25.81
CA GLY A 43 -1.05 -3.75 26.77
C GLY A 43 0.34 -3.84 26.14
N SER A 44 0.44 -4.01 24.82
CA SER A 44 1.69 -3.87 24.07
C SER A 44 1.85 -2.42 23.59
N PHE A 45 2.62 -1.62 24.32
CA PHE A 45 2.94 -0.23 23.96
C PHE A 45 4.23 -0.19 23.13
N ASP A 46 4.21 -0.81 21.95
CA ASP A 46 5.31 -0.77 20.99
C ASP A 46 5.01 0.24 19.86
N ASN A 47 6.07 0.78 19.26
CA ASN A 47 5.98 1.82 18.23
C ASN A 47 5.39 1.27 16.91
N GLU A 48 5.35 -0.05 16.73
CA GLU A 48 4.91 -0.71 15.50
C GLU A 48 3.42 -0.44 15.17
N GLY A 49 2.54 -0.35 16.18
CA GLY A 49 1.11 -0.10 15.95
C GLY A 49 0.84 1.26 15.29
N ILE A 50 1.47 2.32 15.82
CA ILE A 50 1.38 3.68 15.26
C ILE A 50 2.06 3.74 13.89
N ALA A 51 3.18 3.03 13.72
CA ALA A 51 3.95 3.01 12.49
C ALA A 51 3.15 2.47 11.30
N ILE A 52 2.38 1.40 11.49
CA ILE A 52 1.59 0.80 10.39
C ILE A 52 0.49 1.76 9.94
N PHE A 53 -0.18 2.43 10.87
CA PHE A 53 -1.16 3.47 10.54
C PHE A 53 -0.52 4.61 9.73
N ALA A 54 0.61 5.13 10.21
CA ALA A 54 1.36 6.20 9.53
C ALA A 54 1.84 5.77 8.13
N LEU A 55 2.29 4.52 7.98
CA LEU A 55 2.72 3.94 6.71
C LEU A 55 1.56 3.86 5.71
N GLN A 56 0.42 3.29 6.11
CA GLN A 56 -0.75 3.18 5.23
C GLN A 56 -1.30 4.56 4.83
N PHE A 57 -1.31 5.50 5.77
CA PHE A 57 -1.75 6.88 5.52
C PHE A 57 -0.82 7.60 4.54
N THR A 58 0.50 7.41 4.68
CA THR A 58 1.50 7.97 3.77
C THR A 58 1.33 7.41 2.35
N TYR A 59 1.13 6.11 2.19
CA TYR A 59 0.87 5.51 0.87
C TYR A 59 -0.44 5.99 0.26
N TYR A 60 -1.50 6.12 1.04
CA TYR A 60 -2.76 6.68 0.56
C TYR A 60 -2.57 8.10 0.00
N LEU A 61 -1.90 8.97 0.76
CA LEU A 61 -1.63 10.35 0.34
C LEU A 61 -0.71 10.43 -0.88
N TRP A 62 0.30 9.56 -0.96
CA TRP A 62 1.18 9.45 -2.13
C TRP A 62 0.39 9.10 -3.40
N VAL A 63 -0.45 8.06 -3.34
CA VAL A 63 -1.27 7.64 -4.49
C VAL A 63 -2.24 8.73 -4.91
N LYS A 64 -2.87 9.39 -3.93
CA LYS A 64 -3.75 10.52 -4.18
C LYS A 64 -3.01 11.69 -4.83
N SER A 65 -1.81 11.98 -4.35
CA SER A 65 -0.94 13.02 -4.92
C SER A 65 -0.56 12.73 -6.37
N VAL A 66 -0.19 11.49 -6.71
CA VAL A 66 0.15 11.09 -8.08
C VAL A 66 -1.06 11.20 -9.03
N LYS A 67 -2.27 10.81 -8.56
CA LYS A 67 -3.51 10.89 -9.35
C LYS A 67 -3.91 12.33 -9.63
N THR A 68 -3.94 13.19 -8.60
CA THR A 68 -4.36 14.59 -8.73
C THR A 68 -3.27 15.47 -9.35
N GLY A 69 -2.00 15.19 -9.09
CA GLY A 69 -0.87 16.02 -9.49
C GLY A 69 -0.78 17.36 -8.77
N SER A 70 -1.40 17.49 -7.58
CA SER A 70 -1.40 18.72 -6.79
C SER A 70 -0.34 18.68 -5.69
N VAL A 71 0.38 19.79 -5.56
CA VAL A 71 1.41 20.05 -4.55
C VAL A 71 0.85 19.95 -3.13
N PHE A 72 -0.42 20.35 -2.92
CA PHE A 72 -1.06 20.28 -1.61
C PHE A 72 -1.07 18.85 -1.05
N TRP A 73 -1.54 17.88 -1.86
CA TRP A 73 -1.55 16.47 -1.44
C TRP A 73 -0.13 15.92 -1.23
N THR A 74 0.85 16.44 -1.97
CA THR A 74 2.26 16.07 -1.76
C THR A 74 2.79 16.60 -0.43
N ILE A 75 2.50 17.85 -0.06
CA ILE A 75 2.91 18.41 1.23
C ILE A 75 2.27 17.64 2.38
N CYS A 76 0.97 17.29 2.28
CA CYS A 76 0.33 16.41 3.26
C CYS A 76 1.03 15.05 3.35
N CYS A 77 1.44 14.48 2.21
CA CYS A 77 2.22 13.25 2.17
C CYS A 77 3.59 13.41 2.88
N CYS A 78 4.28 14.54 2.67
CA CYS A 78 5.54 14.83 3.36
C CYS A 78 5.37 14.97 4.87
N LEU A 79 4.29 15.60 5.33
CA LEU A 79 3.98 15.71 6.76
C LEU A 79 3.68 14.33 7.38
N SER A 80 2.93 13.49 6.66
CA SER A 80 2.70 12.10 7.06
C SER A 80 4.00 11.29 7.08
N TYR A 81 4.87 11.48 6.10
CA TYR A 81 6.19 10.85 6.06
C TYR A 81 7.08 11.31 7.23
N PHE A 82 7.07 12.61 7.55
CA PHE A 82 7.77 13.15 8.72
C PHE A 82 7.29 12.51 10.02
N TYR A 83 5.97 12.38 10.18
CA TYR A 83 5.38 11.66 11.32
C TYR A 83 5.87 10.21 11.39
N MET A 84 5.90 9.50 10.27
CA MET A 84 6.44 8.14 10.20
C MET A 84 7.92 8.06 10.61
N VAL A 85 8.76 8.98 10.13
CA VAL A 85 10.19 9.05 10.48
C VAL A 85 10.37 9.24 11.98
N SER A 86 9.49 10.03 12.62
CA SER A 86 9.52 10.24 14.08
C SER A 86 9.03 9.03 14.89
N ALA A 87 8.14 8.22 14.32
CA ALA A 87 7.50 7.10 15.02
C ALA A 87 8.30 5.78 14.92
N TRP A 88 8.88 5.47 13.75
CA TRP A 88 9.52 4.18 13.54
C TRP A 88 10.62 4.20 12.46
N GLY A 89 11.68 3.41 12.67
CA GLY A 89 12.81 3.26 11.75
C GLY A 89 12.47 2.70 10.36
N GLY A 90 11.28 2.12 10.18
CA GLY A 90 10.83 1.63 8.87
C GLY A 90 10.51 2.72 7.84
N TYR A 91 10.74 4.00 8.14
CA TYR A 91 10.69 5.07 7.13
C TYR A 91 11.65 4.84 5.95
N VAL A 92 12.73 4.08 6.16
CA VAL A 92 13.66 3.62 5.12
C VAL A 92 12.96 2.75 4.06
N PHE A 93 11.89 2.05 4.44
CA PHE A 93 11.08 1.29 3.49
C PHE A 93 10.28 2.22 2.56
N ILE A 94 9.64 3.26 3.10
CA ILE A 94 8.83 4.21 2.34
C ILE A 94 9.69 4.96 1.31
N ILE A 95 10.84 5.47 1.75
CA ILE A 95 11.74 6.26 0.91
C ILE A 95 12.42 5.43 -0.18
N ASN A 96 12.46 4.11 -0.08
CA ASN A 96 12.94 3.23 -1.15
C ASN A 96 11.83 2.75 -2.08
N LEU A 97 10.61 2.53 -1.57
CA LEU A 97 9.49 2.06 -2.38
C LEU A 97 8.93 3.17 -3.30
N ILE A 98 8.85 4.42 -2.83
CA ILE A 98 8.32 5.53 -3.63
C ILE A 98 9.18 5.81 -4.87
N PRO A 99 10.52 5.93 -4.78
CA PRO A 99 11.40 6.02 -5.95
C PRO A 99 11.30 4.81 -6.86
N LEU A 100 11.22 3.59 -6.31
CA LEU A 100 11.06 2.38 -7.11
C LEU A 100 9.79 2.44 -7.96
N HIS A 101 8.66 2.86 -7.38
CA HIS A 101 7.41 3.06 -8.11
C HIS A 101 7.56 4.10 -9.25
N VAL A 102 8.22 5.23 -9.00
CA VAL A 102 8.48 6.24 -10.04
C VAL A 102 9.41 5.71 -11.13
N PHE A 103 10.45 4.96 -10.75
CA PHE A 103 11.38 4.34 -11.68
C PHE A 103 10.68 3.32 -12.60
N VAL A 104 9.81 2.48 -12.05
CA VAL A 104 8.99 1.54 -12.85
C VAL A 104 8.06 2.29 -13.80
N LEU A 105 7.43 3.39 -13.37
CA LEU A 105 6.61 4.23 -14.27
C LEU A 105 7.42 4.82 -15.43
N LEU A 106 8.69 5.18 -15.20
CA LEU A 106 9.60 5.62 -16.27
C LEU A 106 9.94 4.47 -17.24
N LEU A 107 10.22 3.26 -16.74
CA LEU A 107 10.50 2.09 -17.58
C LEU A 107 9.30 1.70 -18.45
N MET A 108 8.08 1.81 -17.92
CA MET A 108 6.84 1.58 -18.67
C MET A 108 6.51 2.70 -19.68
N GLN A 109 7.40 3.70 -19.84
CA GLN A 109 7.20 4.88 -20.68
C GLN A 109 5.94 5.70 -20.34
N ARG A 110 5.43 5.61 -19.11
CA ARG A 110 4.23 6.35 -18.65
C ARG A 110 4.61 7.59 -17.85
N TYR A 111 5.47 8.43 -18.40
CA TYR A 111 5.80 9.70 -17.77
C TYR A 111 4.66 10.71 -17.90
N SER A 112 4.34 11.37 -16.80
CA SER A 112 3.40 12.49 -16.76
C SER A 112 3.96 13.62 -15.89
N ARG A 113 3.65 14.87 -16.24
CA ARG A 113 4.02 16.05 -15.45
C ARG A 113 3.51 15.97 -14.00
N ARG A 114 2.41 15.25 -13.76
CA ARG A 114 1.88 15.01 -12.40
C ARG A 114 2.85 14.23 -11.51
N VAL A 115 3.50 13.20 -12.08
CA VAL A 115 4.49 12.37 -11.37
C VAL A 115 5.72 13.22 -11.04
N TYR A 116 6.15 14.07 -11.98
CA TYR A 116 7.26 14.99 -11.75
C TYR A 116 7.03 15.94 -10.58
N ILE A 117 5.86 16.61 -10.56
CA ILE A 117 5.49 17.54 -9.48
C ILE A 117 5.39 16.81 -8.14
N ALA A 118 4.73 15.65 -8.11
CA ALA A 118 4.55 14.86 -6.89
C ALA A 118 5.89 14.35 -6.33
N TYR A 119 6.74 13.73 -7.15
CA TYR A 119 7.98 13.15 -6.66
C TYR A 119 9.04 14.20 -6.29
N SER A 120 9.21 15.25 -7.11
CA SER A 120 10.21 16.28 -6.85
C SER A 120 9.91 17.05 -5.55
N THR A 121 8.63 17.40 -5.35
CA THR A 121 8.19 18.06 -4.12
C THR A 121 8.33 17.11 -2.92
N PHE A 122 7.93 15.84 -3.08
CA PHE A 122 8.04 14.84 -2.02
C PHE A 122 9.48 14.64 -1.55
N TYR A 123 10.42 14.51 -2.49
CA TYR A 123 11.83 14.29 -2.18
C TYR A 123 12.44 15.48 -1.45
N ILE A 124 12.28 16.70 -1.97
CA ILE A 124 12.91 17.90 -1.37
C ILE A 124 12.34 18.17 0.02
N VAL A 125 11.01 18.24 0.15
CA VAL A 125 10.36 18.56 1.43
C VAL A 125 10.51 17.42 2.42
N GLY A 126 10.36 16.17 1.97
CA GLY A 126 10.52 14.99 2.81
C GLY A 126 11.95 14.82 3.35
N LEU A 127 12.96 15.14 2.54
CA LEU A 127 14.37 15.11 2.96
C LEU A 127 14.68 16.16 4.02
N ILE A 128 14.21 17.40 3.84
CA ILE A 128 14.42 18.47 4.83
C ILE A 128 13.73 18.12 6.14
N LEU A 129 12.49 17.64 6.08
CA LEU A 129 11.73 17.26 7.28
C LEU A 129 12.37 16.07 8.01
N SER A 130 12.82 15.03 7.30
CA SER A 130 13.42 13.87 7.96
C SER A 130 14.72 14.19 8.70
N MET A 131 15.50 15.15 8.21
CA MET A 131 16.72 15.63 8.88
C MET A 131 16.48 16.36 10.20
N GLN A 132 15.27 16.87 10.44
CA GLN A 132 14.95 17.60 11.67
C GLN A 132 14.93 16.69 12.91
N ILE A 133 14.76 15.37 12.73
CA ILE A 133 14.77 14.42 13.84
C ILE A 133 16.21 14.17 14.29
N PRO A 134 16.58 14.46 15.55
CA PRO A 134 17.98 14.37 16.01
C PRO A 134 18.61 12.98 15.85
N PHE A 135 17.80 11.92 15.98
CA PHE A 135 18.24 10.54 15.79
C PHE A 135 18.64 10.24 14.33
N VAL A 136 17.96 10.89 13.37
CA VAL A 136 18.20 10.71 11.93
C VAL A 136 19.33 11.64 11.47
N GLY A 137 19.29 12.90 11.87
CA GLY A 137 20.32 13.90 11.54
C GLY A 137 20.70 13.89 10.06
N PHE A 138 21.98 13.65 9.77
CA PHE A 138 22.51 13.61 8.39
C PHE A 138 22.58 12.20 7.77
N GLN A 139 21.93 11.20 8.37
CA GLN A 139 21.86 9.85 7.79
C GLN A 139 21.33 9.87 6.35
N PRO A 140 20.28 10.65 5.98
CA PRO A 140 19.75 10.66 4.62
C PRO A 140 20.72 11.06 3.51
N ILE A 141 21.84 11.73 3.85
CA ILE A 141 22.89 12.10 2.89
C ILE A 141 24.05 11.10 2.92
N ARG A 142 24.38 10.56 4.09
CA ARG A 142 25.61 9.78 4.28
C ARG A 142 25.40 8.27 4.12
N THR A 143 24.21 7.76 4.39
CA THR A 143 23.95 6.32 4.30
C THR A 143 23.51 5.93 2.90
N SER A 144 23.91 4.72 2.48
CA SER A 144 23.55 4.16 1.18
C SER A 144 22.05 3.88 1.04
N GLU A 145 21.33 3.78 2.17
CA GLU A 145 19.91 3.42 2.24
C GLU A 145 18.98 4.45 1.57
N HIS A 146 19.40 5.71 1.44
CA HIS A 146 18.63 6.80 0.83
C HIS A 146 19.09 7.14 -0.60
N MET A 147 20.14 6.49 -1.09
CA MET A 147 20.74 6.79 -2.39
C MET A 147 19.81 6.47 -3.56
N ALA A 148 18.92 5.49 -3.42
CA ALA A 148 17.91 5.18 -4.44
C ALA A 148 16.98 6.37 -4.70
N ALA A 149 16.59 7.11 -3.65
CA ALA A 149 15.76 8.29 -3.78
C ALA A 149 16.50 9.44 -4.48
N ALA A 150 17.77 9.67 -4.12
CA ALA A 150 18.60 10.67 -4.81
C ALA A 150 18.82 10.32 -6.29
N GLY A 151 19.08 9.04 -6.59
CA GLY A 151 19.31 8.56 -7.95
C GLY A 151 18.09 8.72 -8.85
N VAL A 152 16.90 8.34 -8.38
CA VAL A 152 15.65 8.52 -9.15
C VAL A 152 15.30 10.00 -9.28
N PHE A 153 15.59 10.83 -8.28
CA PHE A 153 15.42 12.28 -8.39
C PHE A 153 16.28 12.88 -9.50
N ALA A 154 17.58 12.56 -9.53
CA ALA A 154 18.47 13.02 -10.60
C ALA A 154 18.03 12.52 -11.98
N LEU A 155 17.65 11.25 -12.07
CA LEU A 155 17.13 10.65 -13.31
C LEU A 155 15.86 11.36 -13.80
N LEU A 156 14.93 11.67 -12.88
CA LEU A 156 13.67 12.32 -13.22
C LEU A 156 13.89 13.76 -13.69
N GLN A 157 14.84 14.50 -13.10
CA GLN A 157 15.23 15.83 -13.56
C GLN A 157 15.83 15.79 -14.98
N ALA A 158 16.74 14.85 -15.23
CA ALA A 158 17.33 14.66 -16.55
C ALA A 158 16.27 14.28 -17.59
N TYR A 159 15.37 13.34 -17.26
CA TYR A 159 14.27 12.92 -18.14
C TYR A 159 13.32 14.07 -18.48
N ALA A 160 12.90 14.85 -17.47
CA ALA A 160 12.01 15.99 -17.66
C ALA A 160 12.66 17.08 -18.54
N PHE A 161 13.96 17.35 -18.34
CA PHE A 161 14.71 18.29 -19.17
C PHE A 161 14.86 17.81 -20.61
N LEU A 162 15.20 16.53 -20.83
CA LEU A 162 15.27 15.94 -22.17
C LEU A 162 13.92 16.00 -22.89
N GLN A 163 12.82 15.76 -22.17
CA GLN A 163 11.49 15.86 -22.75
C GLN A 163 11.10 17.31 -23.07
N TYR A 164 11.49 18.27 -22.23
CA TYR A 164 11.30 19.69 -22.52
C TYR A 164 12.09 20.14 -23.77
N LEU A 165 13.34 19.68 -23.92
CA LEU A 165 14.14 19.93 -25.12
C LEU A 165 13.51 19.28 -26.36
N ARG A 166 12.99 18.06 -26.24
CA ARG A 166 12.28 17.36 -27.33
C ARG A 166 11.10 18.16 -27.87
N ASP A 167 10.37 18.84 -26.99
CA ASP A 167 9.18 19.61 -27.37
C ASP A 167 9.53 20.98 -28.00
N ARG A 168 10.75 21.49 -27.77
CA ARG A 168 11.22 22.81 -28.22
C ARG A 168 12.17 22.78 -29.43
N LEU A 169 12.83 21.66 -29.72
CA LEU A 169 13.81 21.52 -30.82
C LEU A 169 13.24 20.80 -32.05
N THR A 170 13.69 21.22 -33.23
CA THR A 170 13.42 20.58 -34.52
C THR A 170 14.05 19.18 -34.58
N LYS A 171 13.36 18.19 -35.18
CA LYS A 171 13.73 16.76 -35.16
C LYS A 171 15.18 16.44 -35.59
N GLN A 172 15.82 17.29 -36.39
CA GLN A 172 17.18 17.10 -36.91
C GLN A 172 18.28 17.48 -35.90
N GLU A 173 18.11 18.56 -35.12
CA GLU A 173 19.05 18.95 -34.06
C GLU A 173 18.85 18.11 -32.78
N PHE A 174 17.62 17.63 -32.58
CA PHE A 174 17.31 16.72 -31.48
C PHE A 174 18.04 15.37 -31.64
N GLN A 175 18.20 14.84 -32.85
CA GLN A 175 18.91 13.56 -33.04
C GLN A 175 20.39 13.63 -32.67
N THR A 176 21.09 14.73 -32.95
CA THR A 176 22.51 14.91 -32.62
C THR A 176 22.74 15.20 -31.13
N LEU A 177 21.89 16.04 -30.50
CA LEU A 177 21.92 16.25 -29.04
C LEU A 177 21.49 15.01 -28.25
N PHE A 178 20.52 14.24 -28.76
CA PHE A 178 20.08 12.98 -28.16
C PHE A 178 21.17 11.92 -28.31
N PHE A 179 21.85 11.80 -29.46
CA PHE A 179 22.97 10.84 -29.60
C PHE A 179 24.19 11.22 -28.75
N LEU A 180 24.52 12.51 -28.62
CA LEU A 180 25.63 12.99 -27.79
C LEU A 180 25.31 12.89 -26.29
N GLY A 181 24.10 13.27 -25.90
CA GLY A 181 23.61 13.16 -24.52
C GLY A 181 23.40 11.71 -24.09
N VAL A 182 22.86 10.86 -24.97
CA VAL A 182 22.72 9.42 -24.72
C VAL A 182 24.05 8.71 -24.77
N SER A 183 25.03 9.06 -25.61
CA SER A 183 26.33 8.37 -25.58
C SER A 183 27.16 8.73 -24.34
N LEU A 184 27.10 9.97 -23.88
CA LEU A 184 27.83 10.43 -22.70
C LEU A 184 27.14 9.99 -21.40
N ALA A 185 25.80 10.05 -21.36
CA ALA A 185 25.03 9.46 -20.27
C ALA A 185 25.10 7.93 -20.28
N ALA A 186 25.08 7.26 -21.44
CA ALA A 186 25.24 5.81 -21.52
C ALA A 186 26.65 5.38 -21.10
N GLY A 187 27.69 6.15 -21.40
CA GLY A 187 29.05 5.83 -20.93
C GLY A 187 29.15 5.87 -19.39
N VAL A 188 28.61 6.92 -18.76
CA VAL A 188 28.60 7.07 -17.31
C VAL A 188 27.65 6.06 -16.65
N VAL A 189 26.45 5.86 -17.23
CA VAL A 189 25.45 4.90 -16.75
C VAL A 189 25.93 3.46 -16.95
N PHE A 190 26.64 3.13 -18.01
CA PHE A 190 27.14 1.77 -18.25
C PHE A 190 28.27 1.42 -17.30
N LEU A 191 29.20 2.35 -17.03
CA LEU A 191 30.23 2.17 -16.01
C LEU A 191 29.64 2.13 -14.59
N SER A 192 28.67 3.00 -14.30
CA SER A 192 27.99 3.00 -13.00
C SER A 192 27.11 1.77 -12.83
N VAL A 193 26.42 1.29 -13.87
CA VAL A 193 25.60 0.07 -13.85
C VAL A 193 26.48 -1.16 -13.70
N ILE A 194 27.63 -1.27 -14.36
CA ILE A 194 28.54 -2.42 -14.14
C ILE A 194 29.02 -2.46 -12.68
N TYR A 195 29.40 -1.32 -12.12
CA TYR A 195 29.80 -1.23 -10.71
C TYR A 195 28.61 -1.52 -9.78
N LEU A 196 27.44 -0.91 -10.03
CA LEU A 196 26.22 -1.11 -9.24
C LEU A 196 25.73 -2.55 -9.32
N THR A 197 25.71 -3.18 -10.49
CA THR A 197 25.24 -4.56 -10.72
C THR A 197 26.10 -5.56 -9.96
N TYR A 198 27.41 -5.35 -9.84
CA TYR A 198 28.27 -6.22 -9.04
C TYR A 198 27.94 -6.11 -7.53
N THR A 199 27.76 -4.89 -7.01
CA THR A 199 27.32 -4.66 -5.63
C THR A 199 25.86 -5.09 -5.37
N VAL A 200 24.97 -4.92 -6.33
CA VAL A 200 23.54 -5.24 -6.24
C VAL A 200 23.31 -6.74 -6.34
N ALA A 201 24.11 -7.49 -7.11
CA ALA A 201 24.02 -8.95 -7.12
C ALA A 201 24.47 -9.55 -5.77
N LEU A 202 25.57 -9.04 -5.19
CA LEU A 202 26.00 -9.42 -3.84
C LEU A 202 24.97 -9.01 -2.77
N TYR A 203 24.40 -7.81 -2.88
CA TYR A 203 23.35 -7.34 -1.99
C TYR A 203 22.05 -8.15 -2.14
N ALA A 204 21.60 -8.47 -3.36
CA ALA A 204 20.40 -9.25 -3.61
C ALA A 204 20.52 -10.69 -3.09
N ILE A 205 21.69 -11.32 -3.24
CA ILE A 205 21.96 -12.64 -2.66
C ILE A 205 21.95 -12.57 -1.12
N SER A 206 22.53 -11.51 -0.53
CA SER A 206 22.45 -11.28 0.92
C SER A 206 21.04 -10.91 1.40
N ALA A 207 20.25 -10.20 0.59
CA ALA A 207 18.91 -9.73 0.92
C ALA A 207 17.87 -10.83 0.78
N VAL A 208 18.02 -11.77 -0.17
CA VAL A 208 17.20 -12.99 -0.23
C VAL A 208 17.50 -13.89 0.97
N TYR A 209 18.76 -13.95 1.40
CA TYR A 209 19.16 -14.61 2.65
C TYR A 209 18.53 -13.94 3.89
N PHE A 210 18.53 -12.61 3.99
CA PHE A 210 17.91 -11.88 5.10
C PHE A 210 16.37 -11.82 5.05
N ALA A 211 15.77 -11.82 3.86
CA ALA A 211 14.31 -11.83 3.65
C ALA A 211 13.68 -13.19 3.96
N GLY A 212 14.44 -14.28 3.80
CA GLY A 212 14.06 -15.60 4.33
C GLY A 212 14.23 -15.75 5.85
N VAL A 213 15.00 -14.86 6.48
CA VAL A 213 15.38 -14.92 7.91
C VAL A 213 14.53 -13.97 8.79
N MET A 214 14.03 -12.86 8.27
CA MET A 214 13.27 -11.88 9.07
C MET A 214 11.75 -12.14 9.06
N VAL A 215 11.28 -12.87 10.07
CA VAL A 215 9.85 -13.00 10.44
C VAL A 215 9.18 -11.63 10.66
N ARG A 216 9.95 -10.59 11.01
CA ARG A 216 9.46 -9.23 11.34
C ARG A 216 8.95 -8.43 10.13
N LEU A 217 9.33 -8.79 8.89
CA LEU A 217 8.85 -8.13 7.66
C LEU A 217 7.44 -8.60 7.22
N MET A 218 6.91 -9.68 7.81
CA MET A 218 5.51 -10.10 7.60
C MET A 218 4.51 -9.00 7.95
N LEU A 219 4.86 -8.15 8.92
CA LEU A 219 4.03 -7.07 9.43
C LEU A 219 3.82 -5.96 8.39
N THR A 220 4.81 -5.64 7.56
CA THR A 220 4.66 -4.66 6.47
C THR A 220 3.96 -5.24 5.24
N LEU A 221 3.98 -6.57 5.07
CA LEU A 221 3.27 -7.27 3.99
C LEU A 221 1.76 -7.35 4.25
N THR A 222 1.38 -7.43 5.53
CA THR A 222 0.01 -7.71 5.98
C THR A 222 -1.03 -6.75 5.36
N PRO A 223 -0.85 -5.41 5.34
CA PRO A 223 -1.82 -4.51 4.72
C PRO A 223 -1.98 -4.69 3.21
N VAL A 224 -0.89 -5.00 2.50
CA VAL A 224 -0.91 -5.22 1.05
C VAL A 224 -1.72 -6.47 0.71
N VAL A 225 -1.49 -7.56 1.46
CA VAL A 225 -2.24 -8.82 1.26
C VAL A 225 -3.72 -8.61 1.54
N CYS A 226 -4.09 -7.89 2.60
CA CYS A 226 -5.49 -7.59 2.92
C CYS A 226 -6.17 -6.75 1.82
N MET A 227 -5.48 -5.78 1.22
CA MET A 227 -6.03 -4.98 0.13
C MET A 227 -6.22 -5.82 -1.14
N LEU A 228 -5.21 -6.62 -1.53
CA LEU A 228 -5.29 -7.46 -2.73
C LEU A 228 -6.34 -8.56 -2.59
N SER A 229 -6.43 -9.19 -1.41
CA SER A 229 -7.46 -10.19 -1.15
C SER A 229 -8.85 -9.55 -1.20
N ALA A 230 -9.04 -8.36 -0.62
CA ALA A 230 -10.32 -7.66 -0.67
C ALA A 230 -10.74 -7.25 -2.09
N ILE A 231 -9.80 -6.83 -2.94
CA ILE A 231 -10.09 -6.54 -4.36
C ILE A 231 -10.51 -7.84 -5.07
N ALA A 232 -9.79 -8.94 -4.86
CA ALA A 232 -10.12 -10.23 -5.46
C ALA A 232 -11.52 -10.73 -5.02
N PHE A 233 -11.80 -10.73 -3.72
CA PHE A 233 -13.11 -11.12 -3.20
C PHE A 233 -14.22 -10.19 -3.69
N SER A 234 -13.98 -8.87 -3.74
CA SER A 234 -14.99 -7.93 -4.23
C SER A 234 -15.28 -8.11 -5.72
N ASN A 235 -14.27 -8.40 -6.55
CA ASN A 235 -14.49 -8.63 -7.98
C ASN A 235 -15.30 -9.91 -8.21
N VAL A 236 -15.05 -10.95 -7.40
CA VAL A 236 -15.85 -12.18 -7.40
C VAL A 236 -17.29 -11.86 -6.97
N PHE A 237 -17.50 -11.14 -5.86
CA PHE A 237 -18.84 -10.78 -5.41
C PHE A 237 -19.58 -9.87 -6.40
N GLU A 238 -18.90 -8.91 -7.04
CA GLU A 238 -19.50 -8.05 -8.06
C GLU A 238 -19.93 -8.83 -9.30
N HIS A 239 -19.12 -9.81 -9.74
CA HIS A 239 -19.47 -10.65 -10.87
C HIS A 239 -20.65 -11.58 -10.57
N TYR A 240 -20.73 -12.15 -9.36
CA TYR A 240 -21.75 -13.12 -9.02
C TYR A 240 -23.04 -12.53 -8.45
N LEU A 241 -22.98 -11.46 -7.64
CA LEU A 241 -24.16 -10.78 -7.07
C LEU A 241 -24.59 -9.54 -7.85
N GLY A 242 -23.68 -8.88 -8.59
CA GLY A 242 -24.01 -7.65 -9.34
C GLY A 242 -25.00 -7.87 -10.48
N ASP A 243 -25.04 -9.09 -11.03
CA ASP A 243 -26.01 -9.50 -12.05
C ASP A 243 -27.44 -9.56 -11.52
N ASP A 244 -27.64 -9.88 -10.23
CA ASP A 244 -28.97 -9.94 -9.63
C ASP A 244 -29.49 -8.52 -9.30
N MET A 245 -28.60 -7.63 -8.85
CA MET A 245 -28.96 -6.24 -8.53
C MET A 245 -29.31 -5.39 -9.76
N LYS A 246 -28.70 -5.69 -10.93
CA LYS A 246 -29.06 -5.10 -12.23
C LYS A 246 -30.35 -5.68 -12.82
N ARG A 247 -30.74 -6.89 -12.43
CA ARG A 247 -32.02 -7.50 -12.83
C ARG A 247 -33.19 -6.95 -12.02
N GLU A 248 -32.95 -6.59 -10.76
CA GLU A 248 -33.97 -6.05 -9.86
C GLU A 248 -34.22 -4.55 -10.05
N ASN A 249 -33.22 -3.77 -10.50
CA ASN A 249 -33.35 -2.35 -10.82
C ASN A 249 -33.00 -2.08 -12.30
N PRO A 250 -33.97 -2.02 -13.24
CA PRO A 250 -33.70 -1.51 -14.58
C PRO A 250 -33.30 -0.03 -14.51
N PRO A 251 -32.41 0.46 -15.41
CA PRO A 251 -32.09 1.88 -15.48
C PRO A 251 -33.38 2.66 -15.82
N ILE A 252 -33.70 3.63 -14.97
CA ILE A 252 -34.76 4.62 -15.23
C ILE A 252 -34.32 5.39 -16.48
N GLU A 253 -35.02 5.21 -17.59
CA GLU A 253 -34.90 6.08 -18.76
C GLU A 253 -35.24 7.51 -18.32
N ASP A 254 -34.37 8.46 -18.64
CA ASP A 254 -34.60 9.89 -18.45
C ASP A 254 -35.87 10.30 -19.20
N SER A 255 -37.00 10.33 -18.50
CA SER A 255 -38.20 11.06 -18.90
C SER A 255 -38.11 12.48 -18.33
N SER A 256 -37.30 13.32 -18.95
CA SER A 256 -37.45 14.77 -18.84
C SER A 256 -38.00 15.27 -20.17
N ASP A 257 -39.31 15.52 -20.21
CA ASP A 257 -39.94 16.52 -21.08
C ASP A 257 -41.42 16.62 -20.66
N GLU A 258 -41.69 17.39 -19.60
CA GLU A 258 -43.01 18.00 -19.40
C GLU A 258 -42.99 19.42 -19.97
N ASP A 259 -44.14 19.75 -20.57
CA ASP A 259 -44.64 21.08 -20.95
C ASP A 259 -44.16 21.71 -22.27
N ASP A 260 -44.94 21.48 -23.34
CA ASP A 260 -45.67 22.61 -23.92
C ASP A 260 -47.00 22.22 -24.63
N LYS A 261 -48.03 23.03 -24.39
CA LYS A 261 -49.41 22.86 -24.90
C LYS A 261 -49.59 23.61 -26.23
N ARG A 262 -50.44 23.03 -27.11
CA ARG A 262 -51.19 23.61 -28.27
C ARG A 262 -50.56 23.45 -29.66
N ASN A 263 -51.06 22.51 -30.48
CA ASN A 263 -52.03 22.76 -31.58
C ASN A 263 -52.29 21.47 -32.38
N PRO A 264 -53.50 21.24 -32.94
CA PRO A 264 -53.79 20.10 -33.79
C PRO A 264 -53.58 20.44 -35.27
N GLY A 265 -52.94 19.56 -36.02
CA GLY A 265 -52.92 19.63 -37.49
C GLY A 265 -51.57 19.29 -38.09
N ASN A 266 -51.45 18.06 -38.62
CA ASN A 266 -51.12 17.82 -40.03
C ASN A 266 -51.02 16.30 -40.29
N LEU A 267 -52.11 15.77 -40.85
CA LEU A 267 -52.10 14.58 -41.70
C LEU A 267 -51.30 14.91 -42.96
N TYR A 268 -50.16 14.26 -43.22
CA TYR A 268 -49.80 13.69 -44.55
C TYR A 268 -48.60 12.73 -44.41
N ASP A 269 -48.92 11.44 -44.57
CA ASP A 269 -48.32 10.53 -45.55
C ASP A 269 -46.80 10.38 -45.73
N LYS A 270 -46.40 9.13 -45.41
CA LYS A 270 -45.69 8.15 -46.26
C LYS A 270 -44.16 8.22 -46.45
N ALA A 271 -43.63 7.01 -46.30
CA ALA A 271 -42.62 6.34 -47.11
C ALA A 271 -41.15 6.48 -46.68
N GLY A 272 -40.69 5.46 -45.95
CA GLY A 272 -39.27 5.26 -45.70
C GLY A 272 -38.97 4.09 -44.76
N LYS A 273 -39.55 2.92 -45.01
CA LYS A 273 -39.23 1.71 -44.26
C LYS A 273 -37.85 1.21 -44.68
N VAL A 274 -36.83 1.44 -43.86
CA VAL A 274 -35.64 0.57 -43.81
C VAL A 274 -35.59 0.01 -42.40
N ARG A 275 -35.93 -1.28 -42.28
CA ARG A 275 -35.71 -2.08 -41.07
C ARG A 275 -34.25 -1.89 -40.65
N LYS A 276 -34.00 -1.18 -39.55
CA LYS A 276 -32.70 -1.23 -38.89
C LYS A 276 -32.61 -2.61 -38.24
N HIS A 277 -31.74 -3.42 -38.83
CA HIS A 277 -31.30 -4.72 -38.38
C HIS A 277 -31.13 -4.72 -36.85
N VAL A 278 -32.07 -5.33 -36.12
CA VAL A 278 -31.79 -5.89 -34.80
C VAL A 278 -31.04 -7.19 -35.09
N SER A 279 -29.78 -7.09 -35.50
CA SER A 279 -28.87 -8.22 -35.36
C SER A 279 -28.63 -8.36 -33.86
N GLU A 280 -29.35 -9.29 -33.26
CA GLU A 280 -28.69 -10.51 -32.78
C GLU A 280 -27.16 -10.34 -32.70
N GLN A 281 -26.72 -9.76 -31.60
CA GLN A 281 -25.37 -9.95 -31.12
C GLN A 281 -25.50 -10.84 -29.90
N GLU A 282 -25.71 -12.12 -30.19
CA GLU A 282 -25.12 -13.19 -29.39
C GLU A 282 -23.66 -12.83 -29.12
N LYS A 283 -23.42 -12.32 -27.92
CA LYS A 283 -22.44 -12.96 -27.05
C LYS A 283 -23.18 -13.43 -25.83
N THR A 284 -23.64 -14.66 -25.95
CA THR A 284 -23.79 -15.63 -24.87
C THR A 284 -22.47 -15.67 -24.10
N GLU A 285 -22.24 -14.71 -23.20
CA GLU A 285 -21.39 -14.99 -22.05
C GLU A 285 -22.24 -15.86 -21.13
N GLU A 286 -21.78 -17.09 -20.98
CA GLU A 286 -22.33 -18.16 -20.15
C GLU A 286 -22.83 -17.59 -18.83
N GLY A 287 -24.13 -17.31 -18.76
CA GLY A 287 -24.80 -17.06 -17.51
C GLY A 287 -24.68 -18.34 -16.70
N LEU A 288 -23.64 -18.44 -15.87
CA LEU A 288 -23.47 -19.48 -14.88
C LEU A 288 -24.84 -19.68 -14.23
N GLY A 289 -25.40 -20.89 -14.32
CA GLY A 289 -26.78 -21.13 -13.89
C GLY A 289 -27.01 -20.57 -12.48
N PRO A 290 -28.23 -20.11 -12.11
CA PRO A 290 -28.49 -19.51 -10.78
C PRO A 290 -27.96 -20.35 -9.62
N ASN A 291 -27.97 -21.67 -9.79
CA ASN A 291 -27.39 -22.64 -8.86
C ASN A 291 -25.86 -22.52 -8.70
N ILE A 292 -25.12 -22.28 -9.78
CA ILE A 292 -23.65 -22.13 -9.74
C ILE A 292 -23.29 -20.79 -9.09
N LYS A 293 -24.03 -19.71 -9.38
CA LYS A 293 -23.85 -18.42 -8.69
C LYS A 293 -24.09 -18.54 -7.19
N SER A 294 -25.16 -19.22 -6.79
CA SER A 294 -25.47 -19.51 -5.38
C SER A 294 -24.39 -20.37 -4.71
N ILE A 295 -23.88 -21.40 -5.40
CA ILE A 295 -22.80 -22.24 -4.87
C ILE A 295 -21.50 -21.44 -4.68
N VAL A 296 -21.09 -20.64 -5.67
CA VAL A 296 -19.85 -19.86 -5.59
C VAL A 296 -19.94 -18.79 -4.50
N THR A 297 -21.08 -18.11 -4.39
CA THR A 297 -21.29 -17.12 -3.32
C THR A 297 -21.28 -17.75 -1.93
N MET A 298 -21.91 -18.92 -1.74
CA MET A 298 -21.85 -19.68 -0.49
C MET A 298 -20.44 -20.16 -0.16
N LEU A 299 -19.67 -20.62 -1.15
CA LEU A 299 -18.28 -21.03 -0.96
C LEU A 299 -17.41 -19.85 -0.51
N MET A 300 -17.55 -18.68 -1.14
CA MET A 300 -16.82 -17.48 -0.74
C MET A 300 -17.20 -17.04 0.68
N LEU A 301 -18.49 -17.11 1.04
CA LEU A 301 -18.95 -16.80 2.40
C LEU A 301 -18.39 -17.78 3.43
N MET A 302 -18.33 -19.08 3.11
CA MET A 302 -17.73 -20.10 3.97
C MET A 302 -16.23 -19.82 4.21
N LEU A 303 -15.48 -19.43 3.18
CA LEU A 303 -14.06 -19.05 3.34
C LEU A 303 -13.89 -17.83 4.26
N LEU A 304 -14.75 -16.82 4.15
CA LEU A 304 -14.74 -15.65 5.04
C LEU A 304 -15.05 -16.05 6.50
N MET A 305 -15.98 -16.97 6.71
CA MET A 305 -16.31 -17.48 8.05
C MET A 305 -15.16 -18.29 8.63
N MET A 306 -14.57 -19.20 7.84
CA MET A 306 -13.39 -19.96 8.26
C MET A 306 -12.21 -19.04 8.59
N PHE A 307 -11.99 -17.99 7.80
CA PHE A 307 -10.99 -16.96 8.09
C PHE A 307 -11.26 -16.27 9.43
N ALA A 308 -12.50 -15.86 9.70
CA ALA A 308 -12.86 -15.19 10.96
C ALA A 308 -12.65 -16.10 12.19
N VAL A 309 -13.00 -17.39 12.08
CA VAL A 309 -12.78 -18.38 13.15
C VAL A 309 -11.29 -18.61 13.36
N HIS A 310 -10.53 -18.81 12.28
CA HIS A 310 -9.08 -19.00 12.34
C HIS A 310 -8.37 -17.81 13.00
N CYS A 311 -8.71 -16.58 12.60
CA CYS A 311 -8.12 -15.38 13.19
C CYS A 311 -8.38 -15.26 14.69
N THR A 312 -9.60 -15.60 15.11
CA THR A 312 -10.00 -15.56 16.53
C THR A 312 -9.26 -16.63 17.33
N TRP A 313 -9.17 -17.85 16.80
CA TRP A 313 -8.47 -18.96 17.43
C TRP A 313 -6.97 -18.69 17.59
N VAL A 314 -6.30 -18.20 16.54
CA VAL A 314 -4.86 -17.86 16.59
C VAL A 314 -4.61 -16.73 17.59
N THR A 315 -5.45 -15.70 17.59
CA THR A 315 -5.30 -14.56 18.52
C THR A 315 -5.46 -15.00 19.97
N SER A 316 -6.48 -15.82 20.25
CA SER A 316 -6.74 -16.34 21.59
C SER A 316 -5.62 -17.24 22.09
N ASN A 317 -5.11 -18.14 21.26
CA ASN A 317 -4.18 -19.17 21.73
C ASN A 317 -2.70 -18.77 21.67
N ALA A 318 -2.29 -17.96 20.69
CA ALA A 318 -0.88 -17.67 20.45
C ALA A 318 -0.47 -16.26 20.90
N TYR A 319 -1.33 -15.25 20.68
CA TYR A 319 -0.94 -13.85 20.87
C TYR A 319 -1.44 -13.21 22.17
N SER A 320 -2.42 -13.81 22.86
CA SER A 320 -2.98 -13.27 24.10
C SER A 320 -2.32 -13.80 25.39
N SER A 321 -0.99 -13.83 25.44
CA SER A 321 -0.23 -14.24 26.63
C SER A 321 0.61 -13.08 27.21
N PRO A 322 0.43 -12.71 28.50
CA PRO A 322 1.28 -11.70 29.13
C PRO A 322 2.69 -12.25 29.42
N SER A 323 3.72 -11.44 29.21
CA SER A 323 5.12 -11.83 29.46
C SER A 323 5.61 -11.56 30.88
N VAL A 324 4.92 -10.70 31.63
CA VAL A 324 5.29 -10.34 33.02
C VAL A 324 4.75 -11.35 34.03
N VAL A 325 3.56 -11.88 33.76
CA VAL A 325 2.85 -12.80 34.65
C VAL A 325 2.79 -14.15 33.97
N LEU A 326 3.47 -15.15 34.55
CA LEU A 326 3.53 -16.48 33.97
C LEU A 326 2.32 -17.29 34.45
N ALA A 327 1.58 -17.86 33.51
CA ALA A 327 0.48 -18.78 33.82
C ALA A 327 0.96 -20.22 33.63
N SER A 328 0.96 -21.00 34.71
CA SER A 328 1.18 -22.44 34.65
C SER A 328 -0.15 -23.16 34.87
N TYR A 329 -0.40 -24.21 34.10
CA TYR A 329 -1.60 -25.03 34.23
C TYR A 329 -1.22 -26.35 34.90
N ASN A 330 -1.87 -26.67 36.02
CA ASN A 330 -1.69 -27.96 36.67
C ASN A 330 -2.41 -29.06 35.90
N HIS A 331 -2.11 -30.32 36.22
CA HIS A 331 -2.77 -31.48 35.59
C HIS A 331 -4.30 -31.46 35.75
N ASP A 332 -4.80 -30.85 36.82
CA ASP A 332 -6.24 -30.69 37.11
C ASP A 332 -6.92 -29.55 36.33
N GLY A 333 -6.18 -28.84 35.46
CA GLY A 333 -6.69 -27.68 34.71
C GLY A 333 -6.78 -26.39 35.52
N THR A 334 -6.38 -26.41 36.81
CA THR A 334 -6.27 -25.19 37.63
C THR A 334 -5.13 -24.31 37.13
N ARG A 335 -5.40 -23.00 37.00
CA ARG A 335 -4.43 -22.00 36.55
C ARG A 335 -3.71 -21.40 37.75
N ASN A 336 -2.42 -21.70 37.89
CA ASN A 336 -1.54 -21.05 38.85
C ASN A 336 -0.85 -19.87 38.18
N ILE A 337 -0.94 -18.71 38.83
CA ILE A 337 -0.36 -17.45 38.34
C ILE A 337 0.92 -17.20 39.15
N LEU A 338 2.06 -17.23 38.48
CA LEU A 338 3.37 -16.93 39.05
C LEU A 338 3.69 -15.45 38.77
N ASP A 339 3.85 -14.66 39.82
CA ASP A 339 4.10 -13.21 39.75
C ASP A 339 5.42 -12.78 40.40
N ASP A 340 6.39 -13.70 40.42
CA ASP A 340 7.68 -13.56 41.10
C ASP A 340 8.49 -12.37 40.59
N PHE A 341 8.37 -12.04 39.30
CA PHE A 341 9.03 -10.88 38.70
C PHE A 341 8.57 -9.58 39.35
N ARG A 342 7.25 -9.38 39.49
CA ARG A 342 6.72 -8.15 40.10
C ARG A 342 7.10 -8.10 41.57
N GLU A 343 6.97 -9.20 42.30
CA GLU A 343 7.35 -9.26 43.71
C GLU A 343 8.83 -8.89 43.92
N ALA A 344 9.74 -9.48 43.14
CA ALA A 344 11.17 -9.19 43.23
C ALA A 344 11.49 -7.72 42.89
N TYR A 345 10.88 -7.16 41.85
CA TYR A 345 11.07 -5.75 41.50
C TYR A 345 10.47 -4.79 42.54
N TYR A 346 9.32 -5.14 43.14
CA TYR A 346 8.71 -4.36 44.22
C TYR A 346 9.57 -4.36 45.49
N TRP A 347 10.10 -5.52 45.87
CA TRP A 347 11.02 -5.63 46.99
C TRP A 347 12.27 -4.77 46.74
N LEU A 348 12.84 -4.87 45.54
CA LEU A 348 14.01 -4.08 45.17
C LEU A 348 13.73 -2.57 45.26
N ARG A 349 12.54 -2.14 44.86
CA ARG A 349 12.11 -0.73 44.93
C ARG A 349 11.93 -0.21 46.37
N GLN A 350 11.38 -1.03 47.26
CA GLN A 350 11.05 -0.60 48.63
C GLN A 350 12.21 -0.78 49.61
N ASN A 351 13.10 -1.74 49.36
CA ASN A 351 14.11 -2.18 50.33
C ASN A 351 15.55 -1.77 49.96
N THR A 352 15.76 -1.08 48.84
CA THR A 352 17.09 -0.60 48.44
C THR A 352 17.17 0.93 48.36
N ASP A 353 18.39 1.44 48.47
CA ASP A 353 18.70 2.87 48.35
C ASP A 353 18.32 3.39 46.94
N GLU A 354 17.88 4.64 46.84
CA GLU A 354 17.56 5.32 45.57
C GLU A 354 18.75 5.30 44.59
N HIS A 355 19.99 5.30 45.10
CA HIS A 355 21.20 5.27 44.28
C HIS A 355 21.83 3.88 44.10
N ALA A 356 21.19 2.81 44.60
CA ALA A 356 21.69 1.45 44.43
C ALA A 356 21.79 1.10 42.93
N ARG A 357 22.88 0.46 42.49
CA ARG A 357 23.07 0.04 41.10
C ARG A 357 22.88 -1.47 41.00
N VAL A 358 22.02 -1.89 40.08
CA VAL A 358 21.71 -3.32 39.86
C VAL A 358 22.29 -3.74 38.52
N MET A 359 23.08 -4.81 38.54
CA MET A 359 23.60 -5.44 37.34
C MET A 359 22.71 -6.63 36.99
N SER A 360 22.22 -6.65 35.76
CA SER A 360 21.39 -7.73 35.22
C SER A 360 21.83 -8.04 33.79
N TRP A 361 21.28 -9.11 33.24
CA TRP A 361 21.35 -9.34 31.80
C TRP A 361 20.58 -8.25 31.03
N TRP A 362 20.96 -8.03 29.77
CA TRP A 362 20.48 -6.89 28.97
C TRP A 362 18.98 -6.95 28.66
N ASP A 363 18.41 -8.15 28.54
CA ASP A 363 16.98 -8.36 28.28
C ASP A 363 16.08 -7.71 29.34
N TYR A 364 16.51 -7.70 30.60
CA TYR A 364 15.74 -7.20 31.73
C TYR A 364 15.97 -5.72 32.03
N GLY A 365 16.88 -5.05 31.30
CA GLY A 365 17.28 -3.68 31.60
C GLY A 365 16.11 -2.70 31.60
N TYR A 366 15.24 -2.77 30.58
CA TYR A 366 14.04 -1.95 30.51
C TYR A 366 13.02 -2.27 31.61
N GLN A 367 12.88 -3.55 31.98
CA GLN A 367 11.92 -3.96 33.02
C GLN A 367 12.34 -3.47 34.40
N ILE A 368 13.62 -3.62 34.75
CA ILE A 368 14.17 -3.19 36.04
C ILE A 368 14.09 -1.66 36.17
N ALA A 369 14.45 -0.93 35.12
CA ALA A 369 14.40 0.53 35.12
C ALA A 369 12.97 1.10 35.12
N GLY A 370 12.00 0.38 34.57
CA GLY A 370 10.62 0.84 34.49
C GLY A 370 9.78 0.54 35.74
N ILE A 371 10.13 -0.50 36.51
CA ILE A 371 9.34 -0.93 37.70
C ILE A 371 9.93 -0.36 39.00
N ARG A 372 11.23 -0.04 39.02
CA ARG A 372 11.86 0.75 40.09
C ARG A 372 11.36 2.19 40.07
#